data_AF-A0A5R8ZVN9-F1
#
_entry.id   AF-A0A5R8ZVN9-F1
#
_cell.length_a   1.000
_cell.length_b   1.000
_cell.length_c   1.000
_cell.angle_alpha   90.00
_cell.angle_beta   90.00
_cell.angle_gamma   90.00
#
_symmetry.space_group_name_H-M   'P 1'
#
loop_
_entity.id
_entity.type
_entity.pdbx_description
1 polymer ?
#
loop_
_entity_poly.entity_id
_entity_poly.type
_entity_poly.pdbx_seq_one_letter_code
_entity_poly.pdbx_strand_id
1 'polypeptide(L)'
;MKASAYRRIAGTDQEQLPLGIDQDAGTGAAGSAGVGSGITVSSMRMGPLIEALTAIYRGLGFEVATGGDEVFYQQVIARLVEPTSKFDSLRVIEEMGMEPVSYATVNRRLPIYATEDFRRALAGALAARADLGPHALVPDLAHG
;
A
#
# COMPACT_ATOMS: atom_id res chain seq x y z
N MET A 1 -8.71 -31.74 13.16
CA MET A 1 -9.85 -31.80 12.23
C MET A 1 -10.44 -30.41 12.04
N LYS A 2 -10.05 -29.70 10.96
CA LYS A 2 -10.88 -28.71 10.24
C LYS A 2 -10.34 -28.70 8.80
N ALA A 3 -10.84 -29.64 8.03
CA ALA A 3 -10.66 -29.72 6.59
C ALA A 3 -11.67 -28.80 5.89
N SER A 4 -11.27 -28.34 4.70
CA SER A 4 -12.14 -27.87 3.60
C SER A 4 -12.74 -26.46 3.73
N ALA A 5 -12.24 -25.52 2.92
CA ALA A 5 -13.05 -24.66 2.04
C ALA A 5 -12.22 -23.52 1.40
N TYR A 6 -11.24 -23.84 0.56
CA TYR A 6 -10.78 -22.92 -0.48
C TYR A 6 -10.93 -23.61 -1.83
N ARG A 7 -12.17 -23.90 -2.19
CA ARG A 7 -12.53 -24.32 -3.55
C ARG A 7 -13.81 -23.60 -3.93
N ARG A 8 -13.64 -22.47 -4.62
CA ARG A 8 -14.52 -21.87 -5.65
C ARG A 8 -14.24 -20.38 -5.79
N ILE A 9 -13.11 -20.01 -6.42
CA ILE A 9 -13.00 -18.78 -7.25
C ILE A 9 -12.05 -19.09 -8.42
N ALA A 10 -12.35 -20.15 -9.16
CA ALA A 10 -11.78 -20.34 -10.49
C ALA A 10 -12.95 -20.77 -11.35
N GLY A 11 -13.45 -19.85 -12.18
CA GLY A 11 -14.30 -20.23 -13.29
C GLY A 11 -13.55 -21.27 -14.12
N THR A 12 -14.28 -22.27 -14.60
CA THR A 12 -13.74 -23.40 -15.39
C THR A 12 -13.04 -23.00 -16.69
N ASP A 13 -13.01 -21.71 -17.05
CA ASP A 13 -12.48 -21.17 -18.30
C ASP A 13 -11.26 -20.25 -18.12
N GLN A 14 -10.64 -20.20 -16.94
CA GLN A 14 -9.41 -19.43 -16.78
C GLN A 14 -8.23 -20.27 -17.30
N GLU A 15 -7.82 -20.00 -18.54
CA GLU A 15 -6.62 -20.63 -19.12
C GLU A 15 -5.42 -20.39 -18.19
N GLN A 16 -4.69 -21.46 -17.88
CA GLN A 16 -3.45 -21.37 -17.11
C GLN A 16 -2.48 -20.50 -17.89
N LEU A 17 -1.99 -19.44 -17.24
CA LEU A 17 -0.92 -18.61 -17.79
C LEU A 17 0.29 -19.51 -18.07
N PRO A 18 0.72 -19.65 -19.34
CA PRO A 18 1.87 -20.48 -19.67
C PRO A 18 3.13 -19.72 -19.23
N LEU A 19 3.54 -19.94 -17.98
CA LEU A 19 4.66 -19.22 -17.34
C LEU A 19 6.05 -19.60 -17.93
N GLY A 20 6.11 -20.38 -19.02
CA GLY A 20 7.35 -20.70 -19.74
C GLY A 20 8.40 -21.44 -18.90
N ILE A 21 7.97 -22.09 -17.83
CA ILE A 21 8.83 -22.85 -16.91
C ILE A 21 8.77 -24.33 -17.29
N ASP A 22 9.66 -24.72 -18.20
CA ASP A 22 9.83 -26.12 -18.58
C ASP A 22 10.48 -26.91 -17.43
N GLN A 23 9.83 -27.99 -17.00
CA GLN A 23 10.34 -28.88 -15.98
C GLN A 23 11.13 -30.01 -16.62
N ASP A 24 12.44 -29.82 -16.75
CA ASP A 24 13.33 -30.94 -16.96
C ASP A 24 13.49 -31.72 -15.65
N ALA A 25 12.60 -32.69 -15.43
CA ALA A 25 12.77 -33.73 -14.41
C ALA A 25 12.67 -35.10 -15.07
N GLY A 26 13.80 -35.79 -15.06
CA GLY A 26 14.07 -37.02 -15.81
C GLY A 26 13.15 -38.21 -15.53
N THR A 27 13.10 -39.05 -16.55
CA THR A 27 12.47 -40.37 -16.62
C THR A 27 12.86 -41.33 -15.49
N GLY A 28 11.87 -41.80 -14.73
CA GLY A 28 12.00 -42.90 -13.77
C GLY A 28 10.63 -43.39 -13.29
N ALA A 29 10.38 -44.70 -13.37
CA ALA A 29 9.06 -45.32 -13.41
C ALA A 29 8.32 -45.50 -12.07
N ALA A 30 6.99 -45.65 -12.21
CA ALA A 30 6.00 -46.25 -11.32
C ALA A 30 5.59 -45.48 -10.03
N GLY A 31 4.39 -44.88 -10.10
CA GLY A 31 3.59 -44.44 -8.95
C GLY A 31 3.43 -42.93 -8.84
N SER A 32 2.68 -42.28 -9.75
CA SER A 32 2.48 -40.83 -9.67
C SER A 32 1.44 -40.47 -8.60
N ALA A 33 1.87 -40.44 -7.32
CA ALA A 33 1.39 -39.41 -6.42
C ALA A 33 1.63 -38.09 -7.14
N GLY A 34 0.58 -37.31 -7.40
CA GLY A 34 0.68 -36.06 -8.13
C GLY A 34 1.68 -35.15 -7.44
N VAL A 35 2.92 -35.14 -7.94
CA VAL A 35 3.96 -34.20 -7.56
C VAL A 35 3.50 -32.90 -8.18
N GLY A 36 2.70 -32.15 -7.42
CA GLY A 36 2.41 -30.77 -7.73
C GLY A 36 3.77 -30.10 -7.89
N SER A 37 4.11 -29.72 -9.10
CA SER A 37 5.27 -28.89 -9.34
C SER A 37 4.99 -27.55 -8.71
N GLY A 38 5.42 -27.45 -7.46
CA GLY A 38 4.96 -26.44 -6.53
C GLY A 38 5.75 -25.19 -6.75
N ILE A 39 5.32 -24.33 -7.66
CA ILE A 39 5.65 -22.91 -7.53
C ILE A 39 5.08 -22.48 -6.19
N THR A 40 5.96 -22.21 -5.24
CA THR A 40 5.57 -21.62 -3.95
C THR A 40 5.61 -20.11 -4.10
N VAL A 41 4.45 -19.47 -3.96
CA VAL A 41 4.39 -18.02 -3.80
C VAL A 41 4.90 -17.72 -2.40
N SER A 42 6.13 -17.21 -2.30
CA SER A 42 6.73 -16.87 -1.00
C SER A 42 6.20 -15.55 -0.42
N SER A 43 5.66 -14.67 -1.27
CA SER A 43 5.09 -13.37 -0.86
C SER A 43 4.17 -12.82 -1.94
N MET A 44 3.26 -11.92 -1.54
CA MET A 44 2.41 -11.14 -2.44
C MET A 44 2.69 -9.66 -2.20
N ARG A 45 2.71 -8.86 -3.27
CA ARG A 45 2.94 -7.41 -3.20
C ARG A 45 1.91 -6.68 -4.05
N MET A 46 1.35 -5.60 -3.50
CA MET A 46 0.35 -4.77 -4.18
C MET A 46 1.02 -3.69 -5.04
N GLY A 47 1.99 -4.09 -5.88
CA GLY A 47 2.88 -3.20 -6.62
C GLY A 47 2.17 -2.06 -7.37
N PRO A 48 1.21 -2.36 -8.28
CA PRO A 48 0.49 -1.33 -9.02
C PRO A 48 -0.32 -0.37 -8.14
N LEU A 49 -0.90 -0.87 -7.04
CA LEU A 49 -1.62 -0.04 -6.08
C LEU A 49 -0.67 0.91 -5.36
N ILE A 50 0.48 0.41 -4.90
CA ILE A 50 1.52 1.22 -4.26
C ILE A 50 1.97 2.32 -5.23
N GLU A 51 2.27 1.97 -6.48
CA GLU A 51 2.72 2.94 -7.49
C GLU A 51 1.67 4.02 -7.76
N ALA A 52 0.41 3.65 -7.93
CA ALA A 52 -0.68 4.60 -8.15
C ALA A 52 -0.87 5.54 -6.95
N LEU A 53 -0.89 5.01 -5.73
CA LEU A 53 -1.05 5.83 -4.52
C LEU A 53 0.18 6.72 -4.27
N THR A 54 1.38 6.22 -4.57
CA THR A 54 2.62 7.02 -4.52
C THR A 54 2.54 8.18 -5.52
N ALA A 55 2.11 7.92 -6.75
CA ALA A 55 1.98 8.93 -7.79
C ALA A 55 0.96 10.00 -7.40
N ILE A 56 -0.17 9.63 -6.78
CA ILE A 56 -1.16 10.56 -6.26
C ILE A 56 -0.57 11.39 -5.11
N TYR A 57 0.08 10.75 -4.13
CA TYR A 57 0.72 11.43 -3.00
C TYR A 57 1.74 12.49 -3.46
N ARG A 58 2.55 12.14 -4.46
CA ARG A 58 3.50 13.07 -5.11
C ARG A 58 2.79 14.16 -5.91
N GLY A 59 1.77 13.79 -6.67
CA GLY A 59 0.98 14.71 -7.50
C GLY A 59 0.15 15.72 -6.69
N LEU A 60 -0.17 15.40 -5.43
CA LEU A 60 -0.75 16.32 -4.44
C LEU A 60 0.32 17.20 -3.76
N GLY A 61 1.61 16.99 -4.03
CA GLY A 61 2.72 17.74 -3.44
C GLY A 61 3.08 17.33 -2.01
N PHE A 62 2.54 16.22 -1.48
CA PHE A 62 2.75 15.84 -0.08
C PHE A 62 4.18 15.42 0.23
N GLU A 63 4.91 14.83 -0.74
CA GLU A 63 6.32 14.50 -0.57
C GLU A 63 7.15 15.76 -0.25
N VAL A 64 6.89 16.86 -0.96
CA VAL A 64 7.56 18.15 -0.70
C VAL A 64 7.04 18.80 0.57
N ALA A 65 5.72 18.89 0.75
CA ALA A 65 5.09 19.57 1.89
C ALA A 65 5.46 18.96 3.25
N THR A 66 5.77 17.66 3.27
CA THR A 66 6.17 16.93 4.49
C THR A 66 7.67 16.78 4.63
N GLY A 67 8.46 17.26 3.66
CA GLY A 67 9.92 17.06 3.64
C GLY A 67 10.33 15.60 3.50
N GLY A 68 9.54 14.78 2.80
CA GLY A 68 9.79 13.36 2.60
C GLY A 68 9.53 12.50 3.85
N ASP A 69 8.54 12.87 4.67
CA ASP A 69 8.22 12.14 5.89
C ASP A 69 7.61 10.75 5.60
N GLU A 70 8.46 9.73 5.59
CA GLU A 70 8.07 8.33 5.34
C GLU A 70 7.01 7.83 6.33
N VAL A 71 7.03 8.30 7.59
CA VAL A 71 6.03 7.90 8.57
C VAL A 71 4.68 8.47 8.19
N PHE A 72 4.62 9.74 7.76
CA PHE A 72 3.36 10.35 7.31
C PHE A 72 2.86 9.68 6.03
N TYR A 73 3.75 9.41 5.08
CA TYR A 73 3.45 8.68 3.85
C TYR A 73 2.80 7.33 4.15
N GLN A 74 3.43 6.47 4.96
CA GLN A 74 2.86 5.16 5.31
C GLN A 74 1.52 5.29 6.04
N GLN A 75 1.36 6.29 6.92
CA GLN A 75 0.09 6.54 7.62
C GLN A 75 -1.04 6.96 6.66
N VAL A 76 -0.75 7.74 5.62
CA VAL A 76 -1.74 8.15 4.61
C VAL A 76 -2.11 6.97 3.71
N ILE A 77 -1.11 6.29 3.15
CA ILE A 77 -1.31 5.20 2.19
C ILE A 77 -2.08 4.05 2.84
N ALA A 78 -1.70 3.65 4.06
CA ALA A 78 -2.41 2.62 4.81
C ALA A 78 -3.90 2.98 4.98
N ARG A 79 -4.22 4.24 5.29
CA ARG A 79 -5.60 4.71 5.50
C ARG A 79 -6.44 4.81 4.24
N LEU A 80 -5.80 4.98 3.09
CA LEU A 80 -6.48 4.94 1.79
C LEU A 80 -6.84 3.50 1.39
N VAL A 81 -6.03 2.53 1.79
CA VAL A 81 -6.29 1.10 1.56
C VAL A 81 -7.32 0.57 2.56
N GLU A 82 -7.13 0.86 3.85
CA GLU A 82 -8.05 0.46 4.91
C GLU A 82 -8.12 1.54 6.00
N PRO A 83 -9.30 2.06 6.34
CA PRO A 83 -9.46 3.14 7.32
C PRO A 83 -9.28 2.64 8.77
N THR A 84 -8.04 2.34 9.16
CA THR A 84 -7.70 1.70 10.43
C THR A 84 -7.01 2.65 11.42
N SER A 85 -6.73 2.13 12.63
CA SER A 85 -5.99 2.87 13.65
C SER A 85 -4.51 3.08 13.25
N LYS A 86 -3.82 4.03 13.89
CA LYS A 86 -2.36 4.23 13.69
C LYS A 86 -1.50 3.00 14.03
N PHE A 87 -2.00 2.10 14.88
CA PHE A 87 -1.30 0.88 15.22
C PHE A 87 -1.53 -0.16 14.11
N ASP A 88 -2.79 -0.34 13.73
CA ASP A 88 -3.19 -1.34 12.73
C ASP A 88 -2.73 -0.97 11.31
N SER A 89 -2.40 0.29 11.04
CA SER A 89 -1.77 0.70 9.78
C SER A 89 -0.45 -0.03 9.47
N LEU A 90 0.28 -0.53 10.49
CA LEU A 90 1.53 -1.27 10.24
C LEU A 90 1.26 -2.62 9.57
N ARG A 91 0.19 -3.30 9.99
CA ARG A 91 -0.29 -4.54 9.34
C ARG A 91 -0.65 -4.27 7.89
N VAL A 92 -1.36 -3.17 7.61
CA VAL A 92 -1.74 -2.80 6.24
C VAL A 92 -0.50 -2.58 5.35
N ILE A 93 0.54 -1.91 5.86
CA ILE A 93 1.79 -1.70 5.11
C ILE A 93 2.50 -3.03 4.82
N GLU A 94 2.56 -3.94 5.80
CA GLU A 94 3.13 -5.27 5.61
C GLU A 94 2.34 -6.10 4.58
N GLU A 95 1.01 -6.09 4.64
CA GLU A 95 0.12 -6.76 3.68
C GLU A 95 0.21 -6.19 2.27
N MET A 96 0.52 -4.90 2.13
CA MET A 96 0.83 -4.30 0.84
C MET A 96 2.17 -4.80 0.25
N GLY A 97 3.01 -5.43 1.06
CA GLY A 97 4.36 -5.88 0.68
C GLY A 97 5.40 -4.76 0.80
N MET A 98 5.25 -3.89 1.80
CA MET A 98 6.20 -2.84 2.17
C MET A 98 6.71 -3.06 3.59
N GLU A 99 7.87 -2.50 3.92
CA GLU A 99 8.42 -2.57 5.28
C GLU A 99 7.77 -1.50 6.18
N PRO A 100 7.06 -1.89 7.26
CA PRO A 100 6.41 -0.94 8.16
C PRO A 100 7.43 -0.20 9.03
N VAL A 101 7.24 1.10 9.19
CA VAL A 101 7.96 1.85 10.22
C VAL A 101 7.60 1.35 11.62
N SER A 102 8.55 1.36 12.55
CA SER A 102 8.27 0.88 13.91
C SER A 102 7.18 1.72 14.60
N TYR A 103 6.36 1.08 15.44
CA TYR A 103 5.33 1.76 16.22
C TYR A 103 5.90 2.88 17.12
N ALA A 104 7.12 2.69 17.65
CA ALA A 104 7.80 3.72 18.42
C ALA A 104 8.14 4.96 17.56
N THR A 105 8.56 4.75 16.31
CA THR A 105 8.79 5.83 15.34
C THR A 105 7.49 6.56 15.02
N VAL A 106 6.39 5.84 14.78
CA VAL A 106 5.06 6.44 14.58
C VAL A 106 4.70 7.36 15.74
N ASN A 107 4.73 6.85 16.98
CA ASN A 107 4.34 7.64 18.15
C ASN A 107 5.19 8.89 18.37
N ARG A 108 6.49 8.83 18.09
CA ARG A 108 7.39 10.00 18.18
C ARG A 108 7.06 11.07 17.14
N ARG A 109 6.55 10.67 15.97
CA ARG A 109 6.31 11.58 14.85
C ARG A 109 4.94 12.26 14.90
N LEU A 110 3.91 11.58 15.41
CA LEU A 110 2.53 12.10 15.47
C LEU A 110 2.37 13.52 16.04
N PRO A 111 3.09 13.95 17.09
CA PRO A 111 2.94 15.32 17.61
C PRO A 111 3.24 16.39 16.56
N ILE A 112 4.15 16.13 15.62
CA ILE A 112 4.51 17.06 14.54
C ILE A 112 3.30 17.32 13.63
N TYR A 113 2.47 16.30 13.36
CA TYR A 113 1.34 16.43 12.44
C TYR A 113 0.22 17.35 12.98
N ALA A 114 0.18 17.56 14.29
CA ALA A 114 -0.77 18.48 14.92
C ALA A 114 -0.30 19.94 14.89
N THR A 115 0.97 20.20 14.59
CA THR A 115 1.52 21.56 14.51
C THR A 115 0.84 22.37 13.42
N GLU A 116 0.79 23.69 13.62
CA GLU A 116 0.19 24.58 12.63
C GLU A 116 0.97 24.58 11.31
N ASP A 117 2.30 24.65 11.39
CA ASP A 117 3.17 24.66 10.20
C ASP A 117 2.97 23.43 9.33
N PHE A 118 2.89 22.25 9.94
CA PHE A 118 2.67 21.00 9.20
C PHE A 118 1.29 20.97 8.54
N ARG A 119 0.24 21.36 9.27
CA ARG A 119 -1.13 21.42 8.71
C ARG A 119 -1.25 22.48 7.61
N ARG A 120 -0.60 23.62 7.77
CA ARG A 120 -0.53 24.72 6.80
C ARG A 120 0.16 24.28 5.51
N ALA A 121 1.29 23.58 5.61
CA ALA A 121 1.99 23.04 4.45
C ALA A 121 1.12 22.06 3.65
N LEU A 122 0.43 21.12 4.32
CA LEU A 122 -0.50 20.19 3.68
C LEU A 122 -1.71 20.89 3.05
N ALA A 123 -2.31 21.85 3.77
CA ALA A 123 -3.44 22.62 3.26
C ALA A 123 -3.05 23.43 2.01
N GLY A 124 -1.86 24.06 2.03
CA GLY A 124 -1.32 24.78 0.88
C GLY A 124 -1.08 23.87 -0.33
N ALA A 125 -0.53 22.67 -0.12
CA ALA A 125 -0.33 21.68 -1.18
C ALA A 125 -1.67 21.23 -1.81
N LEU A 126 -2.69 20.97 -0.99
CA LEU A 126 -4.04 20.65 -1.46
C LEU A 126 -4.68 21.83 -2.22
N ALA A 127 -4.59 23.04 -1.67
CA ALA A 127 -5.19 24.24 -2.27
C ALA A 127 -4.59 24.58 -3.63
N ALA A 128 -3.28 24.35 -3.82
CA ALA A 128 -2.62 24.53 -5.10
C ALA A 128 -3.11 23.55 -6.18
N ARG A 129 -3.66 22.39 -5.78
CA ARG A 129 -4.06 21.31 -6.69
C ARG A 129 -5.57 21.25 -6.93
N ALA A 130 -6.36 21.67 -5.95
CA ALA A 130 -7.78 21.80 -6.12
C ALA A 130 -8.05 23.02 -7.03
N ASP A 131 -8.91 22.86 -8.04
CA ASP A 131 -9.45 23.98 -8.83
C ASP A 131 -10.46 24.73 -7.95
N LEU A 132 -9.89 25.30 -6.89
CA LEU A 132 -10.52 26.14 -5.92
C LEU A 132 -10.85 27.43 -6.65
N GLY A 133 -11.91 27.40 -7.46
CA GLY A 133 -12.47 28.59 -8.08
C GLY A 133 -12.70 29.69 -7.05
N PRO A 134 -13.07 30.91 -7.47
CA PRO A 134 -13.05 32.13 -6.64
C PRO A 134 -13.91 32.10 -5.35
N HIS A 135 -14.63 31.00 -5.07
CA HIS A 135 -15.45 30.78 -3.88
C HIS A 135 -14.83 29.81 -2.87
N ALA A 136 -13.65 29.26 -3.16
CA ALA A 136 -12.95 28.43 -2.22
C ALA A 136 -12.40 29.27 -1.06
N LEU A 137 -12.88 28.99 0.15
CA LEU A 137 -12.29 29.48 1.38
C LEU A 137 -10.97 28.76 1.62
N VAL A 138 -9.90 29.24 0.99
CA VAL A 138 -8.55 28.96 1.49
C VAL A 138 -8.41 29.83 2.75
N PRO A 139 -8.24 29.25 3.95
CA PRO A 139 -8.01 30.05 5.14
C PRO A 139 -6.78 30.92 4.86
N ASP A 140 -6.94 32.23 5.00
CA ASP A 140 -5.84 33.19 4.89
C ASP A 140 -4.87 32.91 6.04
N LEU A 141 -3.71 32.35 5.71
CA LEU A 141 -2.67 31.97 6.68
C LEU A 141 -1.57 33.04 6.78
N ALA A 142 -1.78 34.21 6.18
CA ALA A 142 -0.98 35.39 6.45
C ALA A 142 -1.59 36.16 7.62
N HIS A 143 -1.20 35.82 8.86
CA HIS A 143 -1.03 36.72 10.02
C HIS A 143 -0.82 35.87 11.28
N GLY A 144 0.44 35.78 11.70
CA GLY A 144 0.91 35.32 13.01
C GLY A 144 2.20 36.04 13.34
#